data_AF-A0A7S0RDA5-F1
#
_entry.id   AF-A0A7S0RDA5-F1
#
_cell.length_a   1.000
_cell.length_b   1.000
_cell.length_c   1.000
_cell.angle_alpha   90.00
_cell.angle_beta   90.00
_cell.angle_gamma   90.00
#
_symmetry.space_group_name_H-M   'P 1'
#
loop_
_entity.id
_entity.type
_entity.pdbx_description
1 polymer ?
#
loop_
_entity_poly.entity_id
_entity_poly.type
_entity_poly.pdbx_seq_one_letter_code
_entity_poly.pdbx_strand_id
1 'polypeptide(L)'
;MRFEHVISTIGFVVLLHAAYQTIEYRTHLKLHDQEFDYPPVTVLLEVVGGFFTCLWGGLIMAGEPLPIKSAMDDQHAEQIDFRPDFINLNTRCRALPPKKVS
;
A
#
# COMPACT_ATOMS: atom_id res chain seq x y z
N MET A 1 12.02 6.84 -0.37
CA MET A 1 10.79 6.24 -0.95
C MET A 1 10.69 4.81 -0.44
N ARG A 2 9.51 4.41 0.03
CA ARG A 2 9.21 3.02 0.37
C ARG A 2 9.31 2.17 -0.91
N PHE A 3 10.01 1.03 -0.85
CA PHE A 3 10.46 0.24 -2.02
C PHE A 3 9.29 -0.24 -2.90
N GLU A 4 8.16 -0.53 -2.29
CA GLU A 4 6.91 -0.92 -2.94
C GLU A 4 6.35 0.16 -3.87
N HIS A 5 6.51 1.44 -3.52
CA HIS A 5 6.06 2.53 -4.38
C HIS A 5 6.92 2.60 -5.63
N VAL A 6 8.23 2.35 -5.52
CA VAL A 6 9.15 2.33 -6.66
C VAL A 6 8.77 1.21 -7.62
N ILE A 7 8.50 0.00 -7.11
CA ILE A 7 8.04 -1.13 -7.94
C ILE A 7 6.73 -0.78 -8.65
N SER A 8 5.76 -0.21 -7.93
CA SER A 8 4.48 0.18 -8.53
C SER A 8 4.66 1.26 -9.60
N THR A 9 5.52 2.26 -9.38
CA THR A 9 5.81 3.30 -10.36
C THR A 9 6.45 2.72 -11.61
N ILE A 10 7.40 1.80 -11.47
CA ILE A 10 8.03 1.10 -12.61
C ILE A 10 6.97 0.33 -13.41
N GLY A 11 6.07 -0.40 -12.74
CA GLY A 11 4.95 -1.08 -13.41
C GLY A 11 4.08 -0.14 -14.24
N PHE A 12 3.73 1.04 -13.69
CA PHE A 12 2.97 2.06 -14.42
C PHE A 12 3.73 2.63 -15.62
N VAL A 13 5.04 2.88 -15.49
CA VAL A 13 5.86 3.37 -16.60
C VAL A 13 5.92 2.35 -17.74
N VAL A 14 6.05 1.05 -17.42
CA VAL A 14 6.02 -0.03 -18.42
C VAL A 14 4.66 -0.09 -19.12
N LEU A 15 3.55 0.03 -18.38
CA LEU A 15 2.21 0.08 -18.97
C LEU A 15 2.00 1.28 -19.88
N LEU A 16 2.51 2.46 -19.49
CA LEU A 16 2.47 3.66 -20.34
C LEU A 16 3.29 3.48 -21.62
N HIS A 17 4.46 2.86 -21.52
CA HIS A 17 5.29 2.53 -22.68
C HIS A 17 4.53 1.60 -23.65
N ALA A 18 3.95 0.50 -23.14
CA ALA A 18 3.19 -0.44 -23.96
C ALA A 18 1.95 0.22 -24.62
N ALA A 19 1.29 1.14 -23.92
CA ALA A 19 0.19 1.92 -24.47
C ALA A 19 0.64 2.83 -25.62
N TYR A 20 1.77 3.52 -25.44
CA TYR A 20 2.38 4.36 -26.48
C TYR A 20 2.70 3.52 -27.72
N GLN A 21 3.37 2.38 -27.55
CA GLN A 21 3.71 1.46 -28.63
C GLN A 21 2.47 0.96 -29.39
N THR A 22 1.36 0.69 -28.69
CA THR A 22 0.10 0.28 -29.31
C THR A 22 -0.50 1.39 -30.18
N ILE A 23 -0.45 2.65 -29.71
CA ILE A 23 -0.95 3.81 -30.45
C ILE A 23 -0.09 4.07 -31.69
N GLU A 24 1.23 4.00 -31.55
CA GLU A 24 2.17 4.17 -32.65
C GLU A 24 1.98 3.07 -33.70
N TYR A 25 1.92 1.81 -33.27
CA TYR A 25 1.67 0.66 -34.15
C TYR A 25 0.36 0.83 -34.93
N ARG A 26 -0.73 1.26 -34.27
CA ARG A 26 -2.00 1.53 -34.95
C ARG A 26 -1.89 2.66 -35.97
N THR A 27 -1.10 3.68 -35.67
CA THR A 27 -0.87 4.81 -36.59
C THR A 27 -0.05 4.37 -37.79
N HIS A 28 0.96 3.53 -37.57
CA HIS A 28 1.78 2.93 -38.61
C HIS A 28 0.93 2.07 -39.57
N LEU A 29 0.05 1.21 -39.05
CA LEU A 29 -0.83 0.37 -39.89
C LEU A 29 -1.77 1.21 -40.77
N LYS A 30 -2.33 2.30 -40.22
CA LYS A 30 -3.16 3.24 -40.99
C LYS A 30 -2.41 3.90 -42.14
N LEU A 31 -1.13 4.20 -41.96
CA LEU A 31 -0.31 4.81 -43.02
C LEU A 31 -0.01 3.81 -44.14
N HIS A 32 0.12 2.53 -43.80
CA HIS A 32 0.39 1.45 -44.74
C HIS A 32 -0.87 0.84 -45.38
N ASP A 33 -2.04 1.43 -45.14
CA ASP A 33 -3.35 0.94 -45.61
C ASP A 33 -3.61 -0.54 -45.24
N GLN A 34 -3.07 -0.97 -44.09
CA GLN A 34 -3.25 -2.31 -43.55
C GLN A 34 -4.33 -2.32 -42.47
N GLU A 35 -5.18 -3.34 -42.48
CA GLU A 35 -6.19 -3.53 -41.45
C GLU A 35 -5.54 -3.89 -40.10
N PHE A 36 -6.00 -3.23 -39.03
CA PHE A 36 -5.59 -3.55 -37.67
C PHE A 36 -6.32 -4.81 -37.20
N ASP A 37 -5.61 -5.93 -37.22
CA ASP A 37 -6.16 -7.21 -36.74
C ASP A 37 -5.85 -7.40 -35.25
N TYR A 38 -4.55 -7.43 -34.89
CA TYR A 38 -4.09 -7.57 -33.51
C TYR A 38 -2.80 -6.79 -33.22
N PRO A 39 -2.58 -6.34 -31.96
CA PRO A 39 -1.30 -5.79 -31.55
C PRO A 39 -0.22 -6.89 -31.51
N PRO A 40 1.06 -6.53 -31.72
CA PRO A 40 2.15 -7.50 -31.73
C PRO A 40 2.32 -8.15 -30.36
N VAL A 41 2.70 -9.44 -30.36
CA VAL A 41 2.85 -10.28 -29.16
C VAL A 41 3.84 -9.67 -28.15
N THR A 42 4.84 -8.93 -28.63
CA THR A 42 5.81 -8.22 -27.80
C THR A 42 5.15 -7.19 -26.88
N VAL A 43 4.26 -6.36 -27.42
CA VAL A 43 3.50 -5.36 -26.65
C VAL A 43 2.55 -6.05 -25.69
N LEU A 44 1.96 -7.19 -26.09
CA LEU A 44 1.10 -7.98 -25.23
C LEU A 44 1.87 -8.52 -24.00
N LEU A 45 3.11 -8.96 -24.19
CA LEU A 45 4.00 -9.36 -23.08
C LEU A 45 4.40 -8.18 -22.19
N GLU A 46 4.66 -6.99 -22.76
CA GLU A 46 4.92 -5.77 -21.97
C GLU A 46 3.74 -5.39 -21.09
N VAL A 47 2.50 -5.44 -21.64
CA VAL A 47 1.28 -5.17 -20.87
C VAL A 47 1.10 -6.17 -19.73
N VAL A 48 1.25 -7.47 -20.02
CA VAL A 48 1.11 -8.53 -19.01
C VAL A 48 2.18 -8.38 -17.92
N GLY A 49 3.44 -8.16 -18.31
CA GLY A 49 4.54 -7.93 -17.37
C GLY A 49 4.35 -6.67 -16.52
N GLY A 50 3.94 -5.56 -17.13
CA GLY A 50 3.64 -4.31 -16.43
C GLY A 50 2.48 -4.46 -15.46
N PHE A 51 1.42 -5.17 -15.86
CA PHE A 51 0.26 -5.46 -15.01
C PHE A 51 0.66 -6.27 -13.77
N PHE A 52 1.38 -7.38 -13.93
CA PHE A 52 1.83 -8.19 -12.80
C PHE A 52 2.79 -7.43 -11.88
N THR A 53 3.64 -6.58 -12.44
CA THR A 53 4.55 -5.73 -11.64
C THR A 53 3.76 -4.72 -10.80
N CYS A 54 2.74 -4.08 -11.38
CA CYS A 54 1.84 -3.17 -10.66
C CYS A 54 1.05 -3.90 -9.57
N LEU A 55 0.49 -5.06 -9.89
CA LEU A 55 -0.26 -5.88 -8.95
C LEU A 55 0.63 -6.29 -7.76
N TRP A 56 1.85 -6.74 -8.03
CA TRP A 56 2.81 -7.11 -6.99
C TRP A 56 3.19 -5.93 -6.09
N GLY A 57 3.48 -4.77 -6.67
CA GLY A 57 3.75 -3.55 -5.92
C GLY A 57 2.57 -3.12 -5.04
N GLY A 58 1.35 -3.20 -5.58
CA GLY A 58 0.12 -2.90 -4.85
C GLY A 58 -0.15 -3.87 -3.69
N LEU A 59 0.15 -5.16 -3.87
CA LEU A 59 -0.03 -6.17 -2.84
C LEU A 59 0.93 -5.97 -1.66
N ILE A 60 2.20 -5.63 -1.93
CA ILE A 60 3.15 -5.27 -0.88
C ILE A 60 2.72 -3.99 -0.18
N MET A 61 2.18 -3.01 -0.94
CA MET A 61 1.72 -1.75 -0.40
C MET A 61 0.49 -1.89 0.50
N ALA A 62 -0.36 -2.90 0.26
CA ALA A 62 -1.56 -3.17 1.07
C ALA A 62 -1.23 -3.50 2.53
N GLY A 63 0.00 -3.92 2.82
CA GLY A 63 0.47 -4.23 4.17
C GLY A 63 -0.12 -5.52 4.73
N GLU A 64 0.21 -5.79 5.99
CA GLU A 64 -0.29 -6.98 6.68
C GLU A 64 -1.73 -6.74 7.18
N PRO A 65 -2.62 -7.73 7.02
CA PRO A 65 -3.95 -7.64 7.60
C PRO A 65 -3.83 -7.53 9.13
N LEU A 66 -4.56 -6.58 9.72
CA LEU A 66 -4.64 -6.45 11.16
C LEU A 66 -5.27 -7.71 11.76
N PRO A 67 -4.64 -8.37 12.74
CA PRO A 67 -5.24 -9.51 13.39
C PRO A 67 -6.49 -9.06 14.15
N ILE A 68 -7.58 -9.82 14.01
CA ILE A 68 -8.78 -9.64 14.84
C ILE A 68 -8.45 -10.19 16.22
N LYS A 69 -7.70 -9.42 17.02
CA LYS A 69 -7.51 -9.70 18.44
C LYS A 69 -8.67 -9.12 19.22
N SER A 70 -9.22 -9.92 20.14
CA SER A 70 -10.07 -9.37 21.19
C SER A 70 -9.26 -8.38 22.00
N ALA A 71 -9.81 -7.20 22.31
CA ALA A 71 -9.13 -6.16 23.10
C ALA A 71 -8.53 -6.68 24.43
N MET A 72 -9.06 -7.81 24.92
CA MET A 72 -8.66 -8.45 26.17
C MET A 72 -7.36 -9.27 26.08
N ASP A 73 -6.91 -9.65 24.88
CA ASP A 73 -5.85 -10.66 24.70
C ASP A 73 -4.45 -10.11 25.04
N ASP A 74 -4.24 -8.80 24.84
CA ASP A 74 -2.98 -8.12 25.11
C ASP A 74 -3.05 -7.23 26.39
N GLN A 75 -4.20 -7.19 27.07
CA GLN A 75 -4.40 -6.37 28.27
C GLN A 75 -3.99 -7.12 29.55
N HIS A 76 -3.10 -6.51 30.32
CA HIS A 76 -2.78 -6.99 31.67
C HIS A 76 -3.99 -6.76 32.59
N ALA A 77 -4.13 -7.58 33.64
CA ALA A 77 -5.24 -7.50 34.59
C ALA A 77 -5.43 -6.07 35.15
N GLU A 78 -4.33 -5.36 35.39
CA GLU A 78 -4.34 -3.96 35.88
C GLU A 78 -4.94 -2.98 34.86
N GLN A 79 -4.76 -3.21 33.56
CA GLN A 79 -5.32 -2.38 32.50
C GLN A 79 -6.81 -2.66 32.28
N ILE A 80 -7.24 -3.90 32.57
CA ILE A 80 -8.66 -4.28 32.57
C ILE A 80 -9.38 -3.71 33.80
N ASP A 81 -8.70 -3.63 34.94
CA ASP A 81 -9.24 -3.10 36.20
C ASP A 81 -9.13 -1.56 36.31
N PHE A 82 -8.35 -0.93 35.43
CA PHE A 82 -8.25 0.53 35.39
C PHE A 82 -9.58 1.15 34.95
N ARG A 83 -10.21 1.89 35.87
CA ARG A 83 -11.48 2.58 35.68
C ARG A 83 -11.26 4.08 35.78
N PRO A 84 -11.08 4.80 34.65
CA PRO A 84 -10.68 6.22 34.67
C PRO A 84 -11.69 7.12 35.40
N ASP A 85 -12.98 6.78 35.33
CA ASP A 85 -14.05 7.54 35.99
C ASP A 85 -14.08 7.36 37.52
N PHE A 86 -13.36 6.37 38.05
CA PHE A 86 -13.37 6.00 39.47
C PHE A 86 -11.99 6.05 40.12
N ILE A 87 -11.03 6.76 39.50
CA ILE A 87 -9.68 6.89 40.09
C ILE A 87 -9.75 7.72 41.37
N ASN A 88 -9.25 7.15 42.46
CA ASN A 88 -9.06 7.90 43.70
C ASN A 88 -7.80 8.79 43.60
N LEU A 89 -7.99 10.11 43.64
CA LEU A 89 -6.88 11.09 43.63
C LEU A 89 -6.23 11.28 45.00
N ASN A 90 -6.85 10.80 46.08
CA ASN A 90 -6.32 10.86 47.43
C ASN A 90 -5.48 9.61 47.77
N THR A 91 -4.49 9.32 46.93
CA THR A 91 -3.53 8.23 47.15
C THR A 91 -2.22 8.75 47.73
N ARG A 92 -1.34 7.83 48.15
CA ARG A 92 0.00 8.18 48.66
C ARG A 92 0.84 8.96 47.65
N CYS A 93 0.54 8.84 46.36
CA CYS A 93 1.17 9.62 45.29
C CYS A 93 0.91 11.14 45.42
N ARG A 94 -0.16 11.56 46.09
CA ARG A 94 -0.46 12.98 46.34
C ARG A 94 0.56 13.64 47.29
N ALA A 95 1.20 12.87 48.17
CA ALA A 95 2.21 13.36 49.11
C ALA A 95 3.61 13.48 48.48
N LEU A 96 3.79 13.01 47.24
CA LEU A 96 5.06 13.09 46.53
C LEU A 96 5.25 14.51 45.97
N PRO A 97 6.49 15.04 45.97
CA PRO A 97 6.76 16.36 45.42
C PRO A 97 6.45 16.39 43.91
N PRO A 98 5.89 17.49 43.38
CA PRO A 98 5.59 17.60 41.96
C PRO A 98 6.88 17.51 41.14
N LYS A 99 6.85 16.72 40.06
CA LYS A 99 7.99 16.60 39.14
C LYS A 99 8.22 17.97 38.49
N LYS A 100 9.37 18.60 38.74
CA LYS A 100 9.79 19.81 38.02
C LYS A 100 10.05 19.43 36.56
N VAL A 101 9.31 20.03 35.64
CA VAL A 101 9.52 19.90 34.20
C VAL A 101 10.66 20.86 33.85
N SER A 102 11.81 20.34 33.42
CA SER A 102 12.96 21.10 32.92
C SER A 102 12.86 21.32 31.43
#